data_AF-A0AAU8LPC4-F1
#
_entry.id   AF-A0AAU8LPC4-F1
#
_cell.length_a   1.000
_cell.length_b   1.000
_cell.length_c   1.000
_cell.angle_alpha   90.00
_cell.angle_beta   90.00
_cell.angle_gamma   90.00
#
_symmetry.space_group_name_H-M   'P 1'
#
loop_
_entity.id
_entity.type
_entity.pdbx_description
1 polymer ?
#
loop_
_entity_poly.entity_id
_entity_poly.type
_entity_poly.pdbx_seq_one_letter_code
_entity_poly.pdbx_strand_id
1 'polypeptide(L)'
;MTLKASATELSKKFFSLNAPADVADLLEFKNYDFLKYILFVASRRKRYSERVIPKKRGGERKLLIPCRELKLVQHRLLQVLQVIYQPKRSVRGFTFGECIVSNARDHVGKRYVLNVDLKDFFPSIHFGKVRGMFMSYPYSLNDKVATVLAQICSLQTELPQGAPTSPIISNMICAKLDSQLTRLAKKNGCYYTRYADDLTFSTSRKAFPLSLAETDENQRVIAGKKLEKIIGENRFTINPEKIRLQTRYGHQEVTGLTVNKKVNVKRKSVRQVRAMLHDWETNGYEAAESKHRKYNYKSLYDGSYKPSFHKVVKGKIEFIGMVRGKDDSIYIRQNNKAQKLELRDELSPRLFSFIEPPENENEKVVQLIKAGEKDEVEFKESAYLNRHTGKENKELRLKISEELAAFMNTHPEGTLLIGVKDSGEVIGIEREYKTANPQKGNWDGYKLALSDTLNRNMEKGNIHDFYTITRSSVYGRDICCIRTRKVDSPVLVKDKLFHRVGTQCKQIKGENIIKFIQDFNQS
;
A
#
# COMPACT_ATOMS: atom_id res chain seq x y z
N MET A 1 -16.37 -7.05 10.89
CA MET A 1 -17.15 -8.30 10.79
C MET A 1 -16.52 -9.33 11.70
N THR A 2 -16.59 -9.09 13.00
CA THR A 2 -15.95 -9.93 14.02
C THR A 2 -17.07 -10.54 14.84
N LEU A 3 -16.94 -11.81 15.21
CA LEU A 3 -17.85 -12.42 16.17
C LEU A 3 -17.68 -11.73 17.52
N LYS A 4 -18.78 -11.54 18.26
CA LYS A 4 -18.78 -10.93 19.60
C LYS A 4 -18.25 -11.91 20.66
N ALA A 5 -18.53 -13.20 20.49
CA ALA A 5 -18.07 -14.23 21.42
C ALA A 5 -16.53 -14.31 21.48
N SER A 6 -16.02 -14.52 22.70
CA SER A 6 -14.60 -14.76 22.97
C SER A 6 -14.12 -16.08 22.37
N ALA A 7 -12.80 -16.26 22.23
CA ALA A 7 -12.22 -17.51 21.71
C ALA A 7 -12.67 -18.74 22.53
N THR A 8 -12.71 -18.64 23.86
CA THR A 8 -13.15 -19.73 24.73
C THR A 8 -14.62 -20.08 24.50
N GLU A 9 -15.49 -19.07 24.36
CA GLU A 9 -16.91 -19.27 24.08
C GLU A 9 -17.14 -19.87 22.69
N LEU A 10 -16.42 -19.39 21.67
CA LEU A 10 -16.49 -19.93 20.31
C LEU A 10 -16.08 -21.40 20.26
N SER A 11 -14.99 -21.75 20.96
CA SER A 11 -14.54 -23.14 21.05
C SER A 11 -15.60 -24.02 21.73
N LYS A 12 -16.11 -23.58 22.90
CA LYS A 12 -17.17 -24.31 23.63
C LYS A 12 -18.42 -24.51 22.78
N LYS A 13 -18.90 -23.45 22.11
CA LYS A 13 -20.08 -23.51 21.22
C LYS A 13 -19.86 -24.43 20.03
N PHE A 14 -18.65 -24.44 19.44
CA PHE A 14 -18.34 -25.31 18.32
C PHE A 14 -18.42 -26.80 18.69
N PHE A 15 -17.87 -27.17 19.85
CA PHE A 15 -17.91 -28.56 20.32
C PHE A 15 -19.27 -28.99 20.88
N SER A 16 -20.20 -28.05 21.12
CA SER A 16 -21.57 -28.33 21.55
C SER A 16 -22.60 -28.36 20.41
N LEU A 17 -22.18 -28.24 19.15
CA LEU A 17 -23.09 -28.24 18.00
C LEU A 17 -23.76 -29.60 17.82
N ASN A 18 -25.09 -29.61 17.80
CA ASN A 18 -25.90 -30.83 17.64
C ASN A 18 -26.91 -30.74 16.49
N ALA A 19 -27.42 -29.55 16.17
CA ALA A 19 -28.35 -29.32 15.09
C ALA A 19 -27.82 -28.32 14.04
N PRO A 20 -28.31 -28.36 12.80
CA PRO A 20 -28.00 -27.34 11.79
C PRO A 20 -28.25 -25.89 12.23
N ALA A 21 -29.27 -25.65 13.06
CA ALA A 21 -29.61 -24.33 13.58
C ALA A 21 -28.49 -23.77 14.47
N ASP A 22 -27.84 -24.61 15.27
CA ASP A 22 -26.74 -24.21 16.16
C ASP A 22 -25.56 -23.59 15.38
N VAL A 23 -25.38 -23.95 14.11
CA VAL A 23 -24.38 -23.33 13.24
C VAL A 23 -24.72 -21.87 12.96
N ALA A 24 -26.00 -21.53 12.78
CA ALA A 24 -26.41 -20.13 12.61
C ALA A 24 -26.15 -19.32 13.89
N ASP A 25 -26.42 -19.91 15.07
CA ASP A 25 -26.20 -19.28 16.37
C ASP A 25 -24.71 -19.09 16.68
N LEU A 26 -23.88 -20.10 16.39
CA LEU A 26 -22.42 -20.03 16.49
C LEU A 26 -21.86 -18.89 15.62
N LEU A 27 -22.46 -18.69 14.45
CA LEU A 27 -22.09 -17.63 13.51
C LEU A 27 -22.85 -16.32 13.76
N GLU A 28 -23.55 -16.17 14.88
CA GLU A 28 -24.27 -14.95 15.28
C GLU A 28 -25.24 -14.41 14.22
N PHE A 29 -25.99 -15.31 13.57
CA PHE A 29 -27.14 -14.97 12.74
C PHE A 29 -28.42 -15.11 13.56
N LYS A 30 -29.39 -14.22 13.32
CA LYS A 30 -30.64 -14.18 14.10
C LYS A 30 -31.52 -15.42 13.90
N ASN A 31 -31.45 -16.05 12.74
CA ASN A 31 -32.23 -17.24 12.43
C ASN A 31 -31.47 -18.16 11.45
N TYR A 32 -31.88 -19.43 11.43
CA TYR A 32 -31.35 -20.42 10.51
C TYR A 32 -31.80 -20.19 9.06
N ASP A 33 -32.90 -19.44 8.83
CA ASP A 33 -33.45 -19.20 7.49
C ASP A 33 -32.48 -18.49 6.57
N PHE A 34 -31.68 -17.54 7.08
CA PHE A 34 -30.63 -16.90 6.30
C PHE A 34 -29.59 -17.91 5.79
N LEU A 35 -29.11 -18.79 6.67
CA LEU A 35 -28.14 -19.82 6.30
C LEU A 35 -28.76 -20.85 5.36
N LYS A 36 -30.01 -21.24 5.60
CA LYS A 36 -30.78 -22.14 4.74
C LYS A 36 -30.96 -21.56 3.34
N TYR A 37 -31.33 -20.29 3.24
CA TYR A 37 -31.46 -19.60 1.96
C TYR A 37 -30.14 -19.61 1.19
N ILE A 38 -29.04 -19.23 1.84
CA ILE A 38 -27.72 -19.19 1.19
C ILE A 38 -27.25 -20.59 0.77
N LEU A 39 -27.47 -21.63 1.55
CA LEU A 39 -26.94 -22.96 1.24
C LEU A 39 -27.80 -23.74 0.25
N PHE A 40 -29.13 -23.63 0.35
CA PHE A 40 -30.06 -24.50 -0.36
C PHE A 40 -30.91 -23.80 -1.43
N VAL A 41 -31.21 -22.51 -1.27
CA VAL A 41 -32.15 -21.79 -2.16
C VAL A 41 -31.41 -20.92 -3.18
N ALA A 42 -30.34 -20.25 -2.77
CA ALA A 42 -29.57 -19.37 -3.64
C ALA A 42 -28.88 -20.16 -4.76
N SER A 43 -29.20 -19.80 -6.01
CA SER A 43 -28.64 -20.47 -7.19
C SER A 43 -27.12 -20.32 -7.24
N ARG A 44 -26.43 -21.27 -7.89
CA ARG A 44 -24.97 -21.33 -7.97
C ARG A 44 -24.33 -20.02 -8.45
N ARG A 45 -24.90 -19.43 -9.50
CA ARG A 45 -24.45 -18.15 -10.09
C ARG A 45 -24.60 -16.97 -9.12
N LYS A 46 -25.51 -17.06 -8.15
CA LYS A 46 -25.66 -16.06 -7.09
C LYS A 46 -24.66 -16.24 -5.95
N ARG A 47 -24.10 -17.44 -5.75
CA ARG A 47 -23.18 -17.74 -4.63
C ARG A 47 -21.72 -17.54 -4.94
N TYR A 48 -21.30 -17.79 -6.18
CA TYR A 48 -19.92 -17.58 -6.62
C TYR A 48 -19.87 -16.94 -8.00
N SER A 49 -18.93 -16.01 -8.18
CA SER A 49 -18.49 -15.51 -9.48
C SER A 49 -17.17 -16.15 -9.88
N GLU A 50 -17.06 -16.57 -11.14
CA GLU A 50 -15.84 -17.12 -11.70
C GLU A 50 -14.97 -15.99 -12.25
N ARG A 51 -13.68 -16.06 -11.97
CA ARG A 51 -12.69 -15.14 -12.51
C ARG A 51 -11.44 -15.88 -12.91
N VAL A 52 -10.94 -15.62 -14.11
CA VAL A 52 -9.73 -16.27 -14.62
C VAL A 52 -8.52 -15.35 -14.42
N ILE A 53 -7.41 -15.89 -13.92
CA ILE A 53 -6.11 -15.20 -13.85
C ILE A 53 -5.01 -16.04 -14.50
N PRO A 54 -4.04 -15.42 -15.19
CA PRO A 54 -2.94 -16.16 -15.81
C PRO A 54 -1.99 -16.73 -14.75
N LYS A 55 -1.55 -17.97 -14.94
CA LYS A 55 -0.48 -18.58 -14.13
C LYS A 55 0.89 -18.04 -14.56
N LYS A 56 1.85 -18.00 -13.63
CA LYS A 56 3.22 -17.53 -13.89
C LYS A 56 3.97 -18.32 -14.97
N ARG A 57 3.65 -19.61 -15.17
CA ARG A 57 4.29 -20.52 -16.12
C ARG A 57 3.40 -20.84 -17.33
N GLY A 58 2.41 -20.00 -17.62
CA GLY A 58 1.41 -20.26 -18.65
C GLY A 58 0.20 -21.06 -18.13
N GLY A 59 -0.89 -21.00 -18.88
CA GLY A 59 -2.19 -21.52 -18.50
C GLY A 59 -2.97 -20.61 -17.56
N GLU A 60 -4.16 -21.07 -17.17
CA GLU A 60 -5.14 -20.29 -16.44
C GLU A 60 -5.39 -20.84 -15.03
N ARG A 61 -5.70 -19.94 -14.09
CA ARG A 61 -6.24 -20.27 -12.76
C ARG A 61 -7.64 -19.69 -12.66
N LYS A 62 -8.61 -20.58 -12.51
CA LYS A 62 -9.99 -20.24 -12.19
C LYS A 62 -10.08 -19.92 -10.70
N LEU A 63 -10.53 -18.71 -10.39
CA LEU A 63 -10.89 -18.26 -9.05
C LEU A 63 -12.40 -18.27 -8.92
N LEU A 64 -12.88 -18.78 -7.79
CA LEU A 64 -14.28 -18.81 -7.44
C LEU A 64 -14.47 -17.88 -6.25
N ILE A 65 -15.03 -16.70 -6.51
CA ILE A 65 -15.18 -15.62 -5.53
C ILE A 65 -16.60 -15.69 -4.94
N PRO A 66 -16.75 -15.90 -3.62
CA PRO A 66 -18.08 -15.97 -3.01
C PRO A 66 -18.79 -14.60 -3.05
N CYS A 67 -20.11 -14.62 -3.17
CA CYS A 67 -20.94 -13.42 -3.01
C CYS A 67 -20.80 -12.83 -1.61
N ARG A 68 -21.23 -11.57 -1.42
CA ARG A 68 -21.04 -10.83 -0.17
C ARG A 68 -21.60 -11.57 1.04
N GLU A 69 -22.76 -12.19 0.90
CA GLU A 69 -23.48 -12.91 1.96
C GLU A 69 -22.76 -14.20 2.33
N LEU A 70 -22.38 -15.03 1.35
CA LEU A 70 -21.63 -16.26 1.61
C LEU A 70 -20.23 -15.95 2.16
N LYS A 71 -19.58 -14.90 1.64
CA LYS A 71 -18.29 -14.42 2.13
C LYS A 71 -18.37 -14.00 3.60
N LEU A 72 -19.48 -13.36 4.02
CA LEU A 72 -19.73 -13.05 5.43
C LEU A 72 -19.82 -14.32 6.29
N VAL A 73 -20.62 -15.31 5.87
CA VAL A 73 -20.74 -16.61 6.56
C VAL A 73 -19.36 -17.27 6.69
N GLN A 74 -18.60 -17.33 5.60
CA GLN A 74 -17.27 -17.93 5.56
C GLN A 74 -16.24 -17.16 6.41
N HIS A 75 -16.29 -15.83 6.46
CA HIS A 75 -15.40 -15.05 7.33
C HIS A 75 -15.71 -15.23 8.83
N ARG A 76 -16.98 -15.39 9.19
CA ARG A 76 -17.36 -15.72 10.58
C ARG A 76 -16.91 -17.14 10.93
N LEU A 77 -17.16 -18.11 10.04
CA LEU A 77 -16.70 -19.48 10.24
C LEU A 77 -15.17 -19.56 10.33
N LEU A 78 -14.43 -18.81 9.50
CA LEU A 78 -12.97 -18.73 9.58
C LEU A 78 -12.46 -18.34 10.97
N GLN A 79 -13.12 -17.39 11.65
CA GLN A 79 -12.75 -17.00 13.02
C GLN A 79 -12.91 -18.16 14.00
N VAL A 80 -14.01 -18.92 13.90
CA VAL A 80 -14.20 -20.12 14.71
C VAL A 80 -13.15 -21.18 14.40
N LEU A 81 -12.89 -21.44 13.11
CA LEU A 81 -11.91 -22.43 12.68
C LEU A 81 -10.50 -22.08 13.17
N GLN A 82 -10.13 -20.80 13.19
CA GLN A 82 -8.84 -20.33 13.71
C GLN A 82 -8.68 -20.58 15.21
N VAL A 83 -9.77 -20.57 15.97
CA VAL A 83 -9.77 -20.85 17.40
C VAL A 83 -9.62 -22.34 17.69
N ILE A 84 -10.34 -23.20 16.95
CA ILE A 84 -10.36 -24.64 17.23
C ILE A 84 -9.19 -25.40 16.60
N TYR A 85 -8.60 -24.87 15.52
CA TYR A 85 -7.57 -25.57 14.77
C TYR A 85 -6.20 -25.39 15.45
N GLN A 86 -5.59 -26.52 15.80
CA GLN A 86 -4.22 -26.57 16.32
C GLN A 86 -3.26 -27.03 15.21
N PRO A 87 -2.52 -26.11 14.55
CA PRO A 87 -1.61 -26.47 13.48
C PRO A 87 -0.42 -27.31 13.96
N LYS A 88 0.02 -28.26 13.14
CA LYS A 88 1.28 -28.97 13.38
C LYS A 88 2.46 -28.00 13.16
N ARG A 89 3.55 -28.17 13.91
CA ARG A 89 4.75 -27.32 13.82
C ARG A 89 5.37 -27.24 12.41
N SER A 90 5.19 -28.29 11.58
CA SER A 90 5.66 -28.32 10.20
C SER A 90 4.82 -27.48 9.24
N VAL A 91 3.62 -27.04 9.64
CA VAL A 91 2.67 -26.31 8.78
C VAL A 91 2.95 -24.82 8.89
N ARG A 92 3.28 -24.19 7.76
CA ARG A 92 3.67 -22.78 7.67
C ARG A 92 2.70 -21.97 6.81
N GLY A 93 2.12 -22.58 5.77
CA GLY A 93 1.14 -21.91 4.93
C GLY A 93 -0.18 -21.70 5.65
N PHE A 94 -0.85 -20.57 5.42
CA PHE A 94 -2.18 -20.23 5.94
C PHE A 94 -2.32 -20.36 7.47
N THR A 95 -1.21 -20.21 8.21
CA THR A 95 -1.16 -20.32 9.66
C THR A 95 -0.84 -18.95 10.24
N PHE A 96 -1.52 -18.58 11.31
CA PHE A 96 -1.31 -17.28 11.95
C PHE A 96 0.14 -17.15 12.46
N GLY A 97 0.77 -15.99 12.23
CA GLY A 97 2.15 -15.73 12.62
C GLY A 97 3.21 -16.38 11.72
N GLU A 98 2.82 -17.25 10.79
CA GLU A 98 3.73 -17.91 9.85
C GLU A 98 3.78 -17.19 8.51
N CYS A 99 4.93 -17.26 7.84
CA CYS A 99 5.13 -16.64 6.54
C CYS A 99 6.18 -17.41 5.71
N ILE A 100 6.41 -16.96 4.48
CA ILE A 100 7.43 -17.56 3.61
C ILE A 100 8.84 -17.51 4.23
N VAL A 101 9.12 -16.53 5.09
CA VAL A 101 10.42 -16.39 5.77
C VAL A 101 10.55 -17.43 6.86
N SER A 102 9.56 -17.60 7.73
CA SER A 102 9.59 -18.63 8.77
C SER A 102 9.65 -20.03 8.18
N ASN A 103 8.95 -20.28 7.06
CA ASN A 103 9.06 -21.52 6.30
C ASN A 103 10.48 -21.78 5.79
N ALA A 104 11.12 -20.78 5.19
CA ALA A 104 12.46 -20.92 4.63
C ALA A 104 13.56 -21.12 5.70
N ARG A 105 13.38 -20.59 6.91
CA ARG A 105 14.39 -20.62 7.99
C ARG A 105 14.85 -22.04 8.35
N ASP A 106 13.94 -23.01 8.41
CA ASP A 106 14.27 -24.39 8.80
C ASP A 106 15.20 -25.11 7.80
N HIS A 107 15.28 -24.58 6.58
CA HIS A 107 16.00 -25.18 5.45
C HIS A 107 17.31 -24.46 5.11
N VAL A 108 17.69 -23.45 5.90
CA VAL A 108 18.90 -22.68 5.66
C VAL A 108 20.17 -23.53 5.84
N GLY A 109 21.13 -23.39 4.91
CA GLY A 109 22.46 -23.98 5.02
C GLY A 109 22.51 -25.50 4.86
N LYS A 110 21.43 -26.14 4.40
CA LYS A 110 21.34 -27.59 4.25
C LYS A 110 22.06 -28.06 2.99
N ARG A 111 22.65 -29.25 3.02
CA ARG A 111 23.37 -29.82 1.86
C ARG A 111 22.44 -30.08 0.68
N TYR A 112 21.19 -30.45 0.97
CA TYR A 112 20.15 -30.71 -0.01
C TYR A 112 18.80 -30.12 0.43
N VAL A 113 18.03 -29.63 -0.55
CA VAL A 113 16.65 -29.15 -0.40
C VAL A 113 15.81 -29.78 -1.51
N LEU A 114 14.74 -30.48 -1.14
CA LEU A 114 13.75 -31.06 -2.05
C LEU A 114 12.45 -30.26 -1.93
N ASN A 115 11.94 -29.74 -3.04
CA ASN A 115 10.57 -29.22 -3.13
C ASN A 115 9.69 -30.19 -3.90
N VAL A 116 8.46 -30.38 -3.42
CA VAL A 116 7.43 -31.20 -4.05
C VAL A 116 6.11 -30.42 -4.00
N ASP A 117 5.45 -30.25 -5.13
CA ASP A 117 4.18 -29.52 -5.27
C ASP A 117 3.05 -30.52 -5.49
N LEU A 118 1.91 -30.32 -4.83
CA LEU A 118 0.72 -31.14 -5.03
C LEU A 118 -0.12 -30.64 -6.21
N LYS A 119 -0.50 -31.55 -7.11
CA LYS A 119 -1.34 -31.25 -8.27
C LYS A 119 -2.77 -30.92 -7.82
N ASP A 120 -3.34 -29.84 -8.36
CA ASP A 120 -4.73 -29.41 -8.17
C ASP A 120 -5.18 -29.44 -6.70
N PHE A 121 -4.34 -28.91 -5.81
CA PHE A 121 -4.47 -29.05 -4.36
C PHE A 121 -5.87 -28.74 -3.80
N PHE A 122 -6.44 -27.56 -4.07
CA PHE A 122 -7.79 -27.23 -3.60
C PHE A 122 -8.89 -28.07 -4.26
N PRO A 123 -8.95 -28.19 -5.60
CA PRO A 123 -9.91 -29.09 -6.28
C PRO A 123 -9.86 -30.55 -5.79
N SER A 124 -8.69 -31.07 -5.44
CA SER A 124 -8.53 -32.45 -4.93
C SER A 124 -9.17 -32.69 -3.55
N ILE A 125 -9.57 -31.62 -2.85
CA ILE A 125 -10.20 -31.70 -1.53
C ILE A 125 -11.71 -31.65 -1.71
N HIS A 126 -12.32 -32.83 -1.72
CA HIS A 126 -13.74 -32.96 -1.97
C HIS A 126 -14.64 -32.75 -0.74
N PHE A 127 -15.92 -32.44 -0.98
CA PHE A 127 -16.96 -32.27 0.05
C PHE A 127 -16.92 -33.36 1.13
N GLY A 128 -16.87 -34.63 0.72
CA GLY A 128 -16.82 -35.76 1.65
C GLY A 128 -15.58 -35.78 2.55
N LYS A 129 -14.44 -35.26 2.07
CA LYS A 129 -13.19 -35.13 2.85
C LYS A 129 -13.33 -34.03 3.91
N VAL A 130 -13.96 -32.92 3.57
CA VAL A 130 -14.27 -31.82 4.51
C VAL A 130 -15.26 -32.30 5.58
N ARG A 131 -16.35 -32.94 5.16
CA ARG A 131 -17.36 -33.49 6.07
C ARG A 131 -16.77 -34.56 6.99
N GLY A 132 -16.03 -35.51 6.44
CA GLY A 132 -15.37 -36.57 7.21
C GLY A 132 -14.33 -36.01 8.20
N MET A 133 -13.63 -34.93 7.84
CA MET A 133 -12.73 -34.23 8.75
C MET A 133 -13.47 -33.68 9.98
N PHE A 134 -14.62 -33.02 9.80
CA PHE A 134 -15.43 -32.53 10.92
C PHE A 134 -16.06 -33.64 11.77
N MET A 135 -16.38 -34.79 11.17
CA MET A 135 -16.92 -35.95 11.90
C MET A 135 -15.85 -36.73 12.67
N SER A 136 -14.60 -36.62 12.26
CA SER A 136 -13.49 -37.35 12.89
C SER A 136 -12.98 -36.62 14.12
N TYR A 137 -12.32 -37.36 15.01
CA TYR A 137 -11.53 -36.77 16.10
C TYR A 137 -10.49 -35.78 15.51
N PRO A 138 -10.28 -34.59 16.13
CA PRO A 138 -10.79 -34.17 17.44
C PRO A 138 -12.17 -33.51 17.45
N TYR A 139 -12.77 -33.25 16.28
CA TYR A 139 -13.98 -32.44 16.18
C TYR A 139 -15.26 -33.23 16.48
N SER A 140 -15.31 -34.49 16.05
CA SER A 140 -16.34 -35.47 16.42
C SER A 140 -17.79 -34.97 16.27
N LEU A 141 -18.04 -34.10 15.28
CA LEU A 141 -19.36 -33.53 15.05
C LEU A 141 -20.29 -34.56 14.41
N ASN A 142 -21.58 -34.47 14.71
CA ASN A 142 -22.55 -35.34 14.07
C ASN A 142 -22.72 -35.02 12.58
N ASP A 143 -23.31 -35.99 11.88
CA ASP A 143 -23.51 -36.00 10.45
C ASP A 143 -24.17 -34.73 9.88
N LYS A 144 -25.22 -34.24 10.55
CA LYS A 144 -26.04 -33.11 10.10
C LYS A 144 -25.23 -31.81 10.18
N VAL A 145 -24.57 -31.56 11.31
CA VAL A 145 -23.74 -30.37 11.52
C VAL A 145 -22.54 -30.37 10.58
N ALA A 146 -21.82 -31.50 10.50
CA ALA A 146 -20.65 -31.63 9.62
C ALA A 146 -21.02 -31.38 8.14
N THR A 147 -22.22 -31.81 7.72
CA THR A 147 -22.75 -31.55 6.37
C THR A 147 -22.94 -30.06 6.11
N VAL A 148 -23.56 -29.32 7.04
CA VAL A 148 -23.77 -27.87 6.91
C VAL A 148 -22.43 -27.13 6.83
N LEU A 149 -21.48 -27.45 7.72
CA LEU A 149 -20.14 -26.85 7.70
C LEU A 149 -19.41 -27.14 6.39
N ALA A 150 -19.47 -28.38 5.90
CA ALA A 150 -18.89 -28.74 4.62
C ALA A 150 -19.56 -28.01 3.45
N GLN A 151 -20.87 -27.77 3.48
CA GLN A 151 -21.59 -26.99 2.46
C GLN A 151 -21.20 -25.51 2.46
N ILE A 152 -20.91 -24.92 3.63
CA ILE A 152 -20.39 -23.55 3.72
C ILE A 152 -18.99 -23.47 3.07
N CYS A 153 -18.15 -24.47 3.31
CA CYS A 153 -16.75 -24.44 2.88
C CYS A 153 -16.51 -24.84 1.43
N SER A 154 -17.43 -25.59 0.81
CA SER A 154 -17.23 -26.17 -0.52
C SER A 154 -18.21 -25.61 -1.56
N LEU A 155 -17.84 -25.76 -2.83
CA LEU A 155 -18.72 -25.51 -3.96
C LEU A 155 -18.83 -26.80 -4.77
N GLN A 156 -20.06 -27.27 -4.99
CA GLN A 156 -20.35 -28.56 -5.61
C GLN A 156 -19.70 -29.72 -4.82
N THR A 157 -18.56 -30.21 -5.29
CA THR A 157 -17.85 -31.34 -4.72
C THR A 157 -16.46 -31.00 -4.25
N GLU A 158 -15.98 -29.74 -4.31
CA GLU A 158 -14.59 -29.40 -4.01
C GLU A 158 -14.41 -28.06 -3.26
N LEU A 159 -13.21 -27.82 -2.73
CA LEU A 159 -12.85 -26.53 -2.14
C LEU A 159 -12.59 -25.46 -3.22
N PRO A 160 -13.34 -24.35 -3.21
CA PRO A 160 -13.15 -23.29 -4.20
C PRO A 160 -11.88 -22.48 -3.93
N GLN A 161 -11.14 -22.18 -5.00
CA GLN A 161 -10.00 -21.25 -4.96
C GLN A 161 -10.51 -19.81 -4.87
N GLY A 162 -10.63 -19.28 -3.65
CA GLY A 162 -11.10 -17.91 -3.42
C GLY A 162 -12.01 -17.75 -2.20
N ALA A 163 -12.54 -18.85 -1.65
CA ALA A 163 -13.31 -18.79 -0.41
C ALA A 163 -12.40 -18.54 0.81
N PRO A 164 -12.81 -17.69 1.77
CA PRO A 164 -12.06 -17.41 3.00
C PRO A 164 -11.72 -18.66 3.84
N THR A 165 -12.57 -19.68 3.82
CA THR A 165 -12.37 -20.91 4.63
C THR A 165 -11.47 -21.95 3.97
N SER A 166 -11.34 -21.96 2.64
CA SER A 166 -10.55 -22.98 1.92
C SER A 166 -9.11 -23.13 2.44
N PRO A 167 -8.37 -22.04 2.74
CA PRO A 167 -7.01 -22.14 3.28
C PRO A 167 -6.90 -22.95 4.57
N ILE A 168 -7.70 -22.62 5.59
CA ILE A 168 -7.63 -23.30 6.90
C ILE A 168 -8.16 -24.74 6.82
N ILE A 169 -9.23 -24.97 6.04
CA ILE A 169 -9.76 -26.32 5.83
C ILE A 169 -8.72 -27.22 5.15
N SER A 170 -7.97 -26.70 4.18
CA SER A 170 -6.90 -27.46 3.52
C SER A 170 -5.82 -27.91 4.51
N ASN A 171 -5.51 -27.07 5.51
CA ASN A 171 -4.56 -27.39 6.57
C ASN A 171 -5.10 -28.44 7.54
N MET A 172 -6.34 -28.29 7.99
CA MET A 172 -7.01 -29.26 8.87
C MET A 172 -7.03 -30.65 8.23
N ILE A 173 -7.32 -30.73 6.93
CA ILE A 173 -7.36 -31.99 6.17
C ILE A 173 -5.96 -32.61 6.01
N CYS A 174 -4.93 -31.79 5.87
CA CYS A 174 -3.55 -32.26 5.75
C CYS A 174 -2.93 -32.73 7.08
N ALA A 175 -3.60 -32.59 8.23
CA ALA A 175 -3.02 -32.91 9.54
C ALA A 175 -2.49 -34.36 9.65
N LYS A 176 -3.17 -35.34 9.03
CA LYS A 176 -2.69 -36.73 8.95
C LYS A 176 -1.45 -36.86 8.06
N LEU A 177 -1.51 -36.28 6.86
CA LEU A 177 -0.39 -36.21 5.92
C LEU A 177 0.86 -35.60 6.59
N ASP A 178 0.71 -34.45 7.23
CA ASP A 178 1.78 -33.73 7.92
C ASP A 178 2.43 -34.59 9.01
N SER A 179 1.62 -35.34 9.76
CA SER A 179 2.11 -36.25 10.81
C SER A 179 2.93 -37.42 10.23
N GLN A 180 2.48 -37.99 9.11
CA GLN A 180 3.19 -39.07 8.42
C GLN A 180 4.49 -38.56 7.76
N LEU A 181 4.45 -37.41 7.10
CA LEU A 181 5.62 -36.81 6.45
C LEU A 181 6.66 -36.31 7.45
N THR A 182 6.24 -35.75 8.58
CA THR A 182 7.15 -35.40 9.68
C THR A 182 7.89 -36.64 10.20
N ARG A 183 7.18 -37.76 10.35
CA ARG A 183 7.78 -39.04 10.77
C ARG A 183 8.75 -39.58 9.73
N LEU A 184 8.38 -39.54 8.45
CA LEU A 184 9.26 -39.95 7.35
C LEU A 184 10.53 -39.10 7.31
N ALA A 185 10.39 -37.78 7.43
CA ALA A 185 11.51 -36.85 7.45
C ALA A 185 12.44 -37.13 8.63
N LYS A 186 11.90 -37.25 9.85
CA LYS A 186 12.67 -37.57 11.06
C LYS A 186 13.46 -38.87 10.91
N LYS A 187 12.82 -39.94 10.42
CA LYS A 187 13.48 -41.25 10.19
C LYS A 187 14.66 -41.16 9.22
N ASN A 188 14.60 -40.24 8.25
CA ASN A 188 15.66 -40.04 7.27
C ASN A 188 16.64 -38.91 7.62
N GLY A 189 16.54 -38.32 8.82
CA GLY A 189 17.38 -37.17 9.22
C GLY A 189 17.14 -35.93 8.34
N CYS A 190 15.89 -35.71 7.94
CA CYS A 190 15.44 -34.54 7.20
C CYS A 190 14.57 -33.63 8.07
N TYR A 191 14.62 -32.34 7.76
CA TYR A 191 13.63 -31.36 8.17
C TYR A 191 12.49 -31.35 7.16
N TYR A 192 11.27 -31.10 7.62
CA TYR A 192 10.07 -31.04 6.79
C TYR A 192 9.22 -29.83 7.18
N THR A 193 8.80 -29.08 6.17
CA THR A 193 7.74 -28.07 6.31
C THR A 193 6.77 -28.13 5.13
N ARG A 194 5.57 -27.61 5.33
CA ARG A 194 4.54 -27.45 4.29
C ARG A 194 4.03 -26.02 4.24
N TYR A 195 4.05 -25.43 3.05
CA TYR A 195 3.45 -24.13 2.76
C TYR A 195 2.35 -24.29 1.71
N ALA A 196 1.11 -24.41 2.17
CA ALA A 196 -0.03 -24.78 1.32
C ALA A 196 0.20 -26.13 0.63
N ASP A 197 0.34 -26.13 -0.70
CA ASP A 197 0.62 -27.27 -1.59
C ASP A 197 2.12 -27.56 -1.78
N ASP A 198 3.01 -26.66 -1.36
CA ASP A 198 4.47 -26.80 -1.47
C ASP A 198 5.02 -27.53 -0.23
N LEU A 199 5.56 -28.72 -0.45
CA LEU A 199 6.23 -29.56 0.54
C LEU A 199 7.73 -29.38 0.42
N THR A 200 8.42 -29.03 1.51
CA THR A 200 9.87 -28.87 1.52
C THR A 200 10.53 -29.84 2.48
N PHE A 201 11.51 -30.59 1.97
CA PHE A 201 12.37 -31.46 2.77
C PHE A 201 13.82 -30.98 2.64
N SER A 202 14.62 -31.12 3.68
CA SER A 202 16.04 -30.78 3.59
C SER A 202 16.90 -31.56 4.55
N THR A 203 18.17 -31.77 4.22
CA THR A 203 19.10 -32.48 5.09
C THR A 203 20.53 -31.97 4.95
N SER A 204 21.31 -32.12 6.02
CA SER A 204 22.76 -31.89 6.02
C SER A 204 23.56 -33.19 5.82
N ARG A 205 22.89 -34.32 5.57
CA ARG A 205 23.56 -35.61 5.29
C ARG A 205 24.36 -35.58 3.98
N LYS A 206 25.32 -36.51 3.86
CA LYS A 206 26.19 -36.63 2.68
C LYS A 206 25.41 -36.98 1.41
N ALA A 207 24.43 -37.86 1.52
CA ALA A 207 23.52 -38.25 0.45
C ALA A 207 22.07 -37.89 0.79
N PHE A 208 21.26 -37.63 -0.23
CA PHE A 208 19.82 -37.44 -0.06
C PHE A 208 19.11 -38.82 0.02
N PRO A 209 18.14 -39.01 0.92
CA PRO A 209 17.48 -40.30 1.12
C PRO A 209 16.56 -40.69 -0.06
N LEU A 210 16.80 -41.88 -0.63
CA LEU A 210 15.98 -42.47 -1.72
C LEU A 210 14.50 -42.64 -1.37
N SER A 211 14.17 -42.74 -0.07
CA SER A 211 12.78 -42.82 0.36
C SER A 211 11.97 -41.53 0.13
N LEU A 212 12.65 -40.40 -0.11
CA LEU A 212 12.05 -39.09 -0.36
C LEU A 212 12.18 -38.67 -1.83
N ALA A 213 13.34 -38.88 -2.45
CA ALA A 213 13.53 -38.60 -3.87
C ALA A 213 14.65 -39.46 -4.45
N GLU A 214 14.51 -39.79 -5.72
CA GLU A 214 15.50 -40.50 -6.51
C GLU A 214 15.57 -39.89 -7.92
N THR A 215 16.48 -40.39 -8.74
CA THR A 215 16.67 -39.94 -10.11
C THR A 215 16.27 -41.07 -11.06
N ASP A 216 15.44 -40.78 -12.05
CA ASP A 216 15.05 -41.74 -13.08
C ASP A 216 16.17 -41.97 -14.11
N GLU A 217 15.95 -42.90 -15.04
CA GLU A 217 16.89 -43.24 -16.12
C GLU A 217 17.28 -42.02 -16.98
N ASN A 218 16.39 -41.04 -17.08
CA ASN A 218 16.57 -39.81 -17.84
C ASN A 218 17.20 -38.66 -17.02
N GLN A 219 17.79 -38.98 -15.86
CA GLN A 219 18.40 -37.99 -14.96
C GLN A 219 17.41 -36.97 -14.37
N ARG A 220 16.10 -37.27 -14.38
CA ARG A 220 15.07 -36.41 -13.79
C ARG A 220 14.81 -36.81 -12.34
N VAL A 221 14.64 -35.82 -11.49
CA VAL A 221 14.29 -36.05 -10.08
C VAL A 221 12.83 -36.48 -9.98
N ILE A 222 12.58 -37.64 -9.38
CA ILE A 222 11.25 -38.16 -9.09
C ILE A 222 11.05 -38.34 -7.58
N ALA A 223 9.80 -38.46 -7.15
CA ALA A 223 9.47 -38.70 -5.76
C ALA A 223 9.85 -40.13 -5.36
N GLY A 224 10.44 -40.30 -4.18
CA GLY A 224 10.76 -41.63 -3.67
C GLY A 224 9.48 -42.40 -3.31
N LYS A 225 9.51 -43.73 -3.50
CA LYS A 225 8.33 -44.62 -3.33
C LYS A 225 7.58 -44.45 -2.01
N LYS A 226 8.29 -44.18 -0.90
CA LYS A 226 7.65 -43.98 0.42
C LYS A 226 6.93 -42.63 0.52
N LEU A 227 7.51 -41.57 -0.05
CA LEU A 227 6.87 -40.27 -0.12
C LEU A 227 5.60 -40.33 -0.97
N GLU A 228 5.71 -40.93 -2.16
CA GLU A 228 4.58 -41.10 -3.08
C GLU A 228 3.46 -41.92 -2.45
N LYS A 229 3.78 -43.04 -1.79
CA LYS A 229 2.80 -43.85 -1.06
C LYS A 229 2.04 -43.05 -0.01
N ILE A 230 2.74 -42.29 0.85
CA ILE A 230 2.09 -41.49 1.89
C ILE A 230 1.18 -40.42 1.28
N ILE A 231 1.62 -39.74 0.21
CA ILE A 231 0.82 -38.72 -0.46
C ILE A 231 -0.44 -39.34 -1.10
N GLY A 232 -0.30 -40.49 -1.77
CA GLY A 232 -1.40 -41.23 -2.38
C GLY A 232 -2.41 -41.76 -1.35
N GLU A 233 -1.96 -42.30 -0.21
CA GLU A 233 -2.83 -42.73 0.89
C GLU A 233 -3.68 -41.58 1.48
N ASN A 234 -3.18 -40.35 1.39
CA ASN A 234 -3.92 -39.15 1.80
C ASN A 234 -4.75 -38.56 0.65
N ARG A 235 -4.90 -39.28 -0.47
CA ARG A 235 -5.67 -38.89 -1.66
C ARG A 235 -5.22 -37.55 -2.23
N PHE A 236 -3.91 -37.38 -2.37
CA PHE A 236 -3.28 -36.29 -3.09
C PHE A 236 -2.37 -36.85 -4.18
N THR A 237 -2.04 -36.03 -5.17
CA THR A 237 -1.18 -36.42 -6.28
C THR A 237 -0.02 -35.46 -6.39
N ILE A 238 1.19 -35.97 -6.60
CA ILE A 238 2.39 -35.15 -6.80
C ILE A 238 2.36 -34.56 -8.22
N ASN A 239 2.82 -33.32 -8.38
CA ASN A 239 3.11 -32.75 -9.68
C ASN A 239 4.56 -33.07 -10.10
N PRO A 240 4.79 -34.03 -11.03
CA PRO A 240 6.13 -34.49 -11.38
C PRO A 240 7.00 -33.38 -11.99
N GLU A 241 6.42 -32.44 -12.74
CA GLU A 241 7.14 -31.33 -13.38
C GLU A 241 7.64 -30.28 -12.37
N LYS A 242 7.19 -30.36 -11.13
CA LYS A 242 7.52 -29.39 -10.08
C LYS A 242 8.35 -29.98 -8.95
N ILE A 243 8.78 -31.24 -9.07
CA ILE A 243 9.75 -31.83 -8.17
C ILE A 243 11.12 -31.22 -8.45
N ARG A 244 11.81 -30.73 -7.41
CA ARG A 244 13.15 -30.17 -7.54
C ARG A 244 14.02 -30.57 -6.36
N LEU A 245 15.12 -31.27 -6.63
CA LEU A 245 16.18 -31.51 -5.66
C LEU A 245 17.36 -30.58 -5.94
N GLN A 246 17.68 -29.72 -4.97
CA GLN A 246 18.70 -28.68 -5.08
C GLN A 246 19.85 -28.96 -4.12
N THR A 247 21.09 -28.86 -4.61
CA THR A 247 22.30 -29.10 -3.82
C THR A 247 22.90 -27.77 -3.33
N ARG A 248 23.71 -27.83 -2.27
CA ARG A 248 24.44 -26.66 -1.73
C ARG A 248 25.38 -25.97 -2.72
N TYR A 249 25.80 -26.66 -3.77
CA TYR A 249 26.68 -26.12 -4.81
C TYR A 249 25.90 -25.29 -5.84
N GLY A 250 24.60 -25.54 -5.98
CA GLY A 250 23.69 -24.76 -6.81
C GLY A 250 22.84 -23.78 -6.01
N HIS A 251 21.91 -23.13 -6.69
CA HIS A 251 20.89 -22.30 -6.04
C HIS A 251 19.86 -23.19 -5.33
N GLN A 252 19.61 -22.91 -4.04
CA GLN A 252 18.59 -23.56 -3.23
C GLN A 252 17.48 -22.56 -2.91
N GLU A 253 16.22 -23.01 -3.04
CA GLU A 253 15.04 -22.16 -2.91
C GLU A 253 13.94 -22.82 -2.09
N VAL A 254 13.29 -22.04 -1.23
CA VAL A 254 12.08 -22.45 -0.50
C VAL A 254 11.07 -21.32 -0.60
N THR A 255 9.87 -21.61 -1.11
CA THR A 255 8.79 -20.60 -1.26
C THR A 255 9.22 -19.29 -1.93
N GLY A 256 10.09 -19.35 -2.94
CA GLY A 256 10.58 -18.15 -3.63
C GLY A 256 11.84 -17.51 -3.06
N LEU A 257 12.31 -17.95 -1.88
CA LEU A 257 13.44 -17.38 -1.16
C LEU A 257 14.67 -18.29 -1.25
N THR A 258 15.84 -17.68 -1.42
CA THR A 258 17.13 -18.38 -1.40
C THR A 258 17.49 -18.79 0.02
N VAL A 259 17.96 -20.03 0.20
CA VAL A 259 18.26 -20.60 1.54
C VAL A 259 19.70 -21.12 1.71
N ASN A 260 20.58 -20.94 0.73
CA ASN A 260 21.95 -21.50 0.77
C ASN A 260 22.76 -21.15 2.03
N LYS A 261 22.64 -19.93 2.55
CA LYS A 261 23.43 -19.45 3.72
C LYS A 261 22.57 -18.73 4.76
N LYS A 262 21.66 -17.89 4.29
CA LYS A 262 20.62 -17.20 5.07
C LYS A 262 19.37 -17.10 4.22
N VAL A 263 18.21 -16.88 4.84
CA VAL A 263 16.99 -16.56 4.09
C VAL A 263 17.22 -15.25 3.34
N ASN A 264 17.02 -15.27 2.03
CA ASN A 264 17.35 -14.14 1.18
C ASN A 264 16.43 -14.05 -0.03
N VAL A 265 16.23 -12.84 -0.54
CA VAL A 265 15.59 -12.62 -1.83
C VAL A 265 16.49 -13.06 -2.99
N LYS A 266 15.90 -13.34 -4.15
CA LYS A 266 16.67 -13.59 -5.37
C LYS A 266 17.46 -12.34 -5.77
N ARG A 267 18.71 -12.52 -6.22
CA ARG A 267 19.56 -11.41 -6.73
C ARG A 267 18.87 -10.62 -7.85
N LYS A 268 18.06 -11.30 -8.68
CA LYS A 268 17.24 -10.66 -9.74
C LYS A 268 16.29 -9.61 -9.18
N SER A 269 15.63 -9.88 -8.04
CA SER A 269 14.70 -8.94 -7.41
C SER A 269 15.42 -7.68 -6.90
N VAL A 270 16.57 -7.85 -6.24
CA VAL A 270 17.39 -6.72 -5.78
C VAL A 270 17.89 -5.86 -6.95
N ARG A 271 18.36 -6.50 -8.02
CA ARG A 271 18.80 -5.81 -9.24
C ARG A 271 17.65 -5.06 -9.91
N GLN A 272 16.45 -5.64 -9.94
CA GLN A 272 15.28 -4.98 -10.50
C GLN A 272 14.94 -3.69 -9.74
N VAL A 273 14.90 -3.72 -8.40
CA VAL A 273 14.65 -2.51 -7.60
C VAL A 273 15.76 -1.47 -7.82
N ARG A 274 17.02 -1.90 -7.85
CA ARG A 274 18.15 -1.00 -8.14
C ARG A 274 18.01 -0.33 -9.51
N ALA A 275 17.61 -1.08 -10.54
CA ALA A 275 17.39 -0.55 -11.88
C ALA A 275 16.21 0.44 -11.91
N MET A 276 15.11 0.11 -11.24
CA MET A 276 13.95 1.02 -11.11
C MET A 276 14.33 2.35 -10.45
N LEU A 277 15.06 2.30 -9.33
CA LEU A 277 15.53 3.50 -8.62
C LEU A 277 16.56 4.29 -9.42
N HIS A 278 17.44 3.62 -10.17
CA HIS A 278 18.41 4.30 -11.02
C HIS A 278 17.73 4.98 -12.21
N ASP A 279 16.80 4.29 -12.89
CA ASP A 279 16.05 4.90 -13.99
C ASP A 279 15.22 6.10 -13.52
N TRP A 280 14.63 6.01 -12.32
CA TRP A 280 13.89 7.12 -11.70
C TRP A 280 14.80 8.30 -11.35
N GLU A 281 15.99 8.03 -10.81
CA GLU A 281 16.98 9.06 -10.55
C GLU A 281 17.44 9.77 -11.83
N THR A 282 17.81 9.00 -12.86
CA THR A 282 18.43 9.53 -14.09
C THR A 282 17.42 10.14 -15.06
N ASN A 283 16.26 9.50 -15.25
CA ASN A 283 15.29 9.88 -16.30
C ASN A 283 14.01 10.52 -15.74
N GLY A 284 13.87 10.64 -14.42
CA GLY A 284 12.65 11.14 -13.77
C GLY A 284 11.56 10.07 -13.59
N TYR A 285 10.55 10.40 -12.78
CA TYR A 285 9.48 9.47 -12.38
C TYR A 285 8.69 8.92 -13.57
N GLU A 286 8.21 9.80 -14.45
CA GLU A 286 7.31 9.42 -15.55
C GLU A 286 7.99 8.49 -16.56
N ALA A 287 9.23 8.80 -16.93
CA ALA A 287 10.01 7.96 -17.85
C ALA A 287 10.33 6.59 -17.24
N ALA A 288 10.70 6.55 -15.95
CA ALA A 288 10.93 5.31 -15.22
C ALA A 288 9.64 4.49 -15.09
N GLU A 289 8.52 5.13 -14.73
CA GLU A 289 7.22 4.49 -14.66
C GLU A 289 6.87 3.87 -16.01
N SER A 290 6.93 4.62 -17.11
CA SER A 290 6.62 4.14 -18.46
C SER A 290 7.46 2.93 -18.86
N LYS A 291 8.79 2.98 -18.63
CA LYS A 291 9.74 1.90 -18.94
C LYS A 291 9.46 0.63 -18.13
N HIS A 292 9.21 0.78 -16.82
CA HIS A 292 9.02 -0.36 -15.90
C HIS A 292 7.57 -0.84 -15.84
N ARG A 293 6.62 -0.08 -16.39
CA ARG A 293 5.18 -0.40 -16.46
C ARG A 293 4.91 -1.75 -17.11
N LYS A 294 5.60 -2.03 -18.23
CA LYS A 294 5.45 -3.26 -19.03
C LYS A 294 5.80 -4.53 -18.23
N TYR A 295 6.59 -4.42 -17.17
CA TYR A 295 7.07 -5.56 -16.38
C TYR A 295 6.27 -5.82 -15.09
N ASN A 296 5.46 -4.87 -14.64
CA ASN A 296 4.92 -4.87 -13.27
C ASN A 296 3.45 -5.32 -13.13
N TYR A 297 2.63 -5.32 -14.19
CA TYR A 297 1.19 -5.62 -14.07
C TYR A 297 0.76 -7.03 -14.49
N LYS A 298 1.69 -7.99 -14.62
CA LYS A 298 1.30 -9.39 -14.79
C LYS A 298 0.71 -9.94 -13.47
N SER A 299 -0.61 -9.88 -13.37
CA SER A 299 -1.49 -10.60 -12.43
C SER A 299 -1.55 -10.11 -10.97
N LEU A 300 -2.73 -9.61 -10.56
CA LEU A 300 -3.42 -9.90 -9.28
C LEU A 300 -4.67 -9.02 -9.10
N TYR A 301 -4.67 -7.80 -9.65
CA TYR A 301 -5.82 -6.89 -9.60
C TYR A 301 -6.75 -7.13 -10.78
N ASP A 302 -8.06 -6.92 -10.61
CA ASP A 302 -8.92 -6.74 -11.80
C ASP A 302 -8.42 -5.48 -12.51
N GLY A 303 -8.61 -5.38 -13.82
CA GLY A 303 -8.04 -4.30 -14.62
C GLY A 303 -8.35 -2.87 -14.13
N SER A 304 -9.21 -2.68 -13.11
CA SER A 304 -9.55 -1.37 -12.52
C SER A 304 -8.44 -0.77 -11.64
N TYR A 305 -7.66 -1.57 -10.91
CA TYR A 305 -6.65 -1.04 -9.99
C TYR A 305 -5.23 -1.24 -10.50
N LYS A 306 -4.58 -0.14 -10.87
CA LYS A 306 -3.17 -0.11 -11.26
C LYS A 306 -2.39 0.62 -10.15
N PRO A 307 -1.59 -0.07 -9.32
CA PRO A 307 -0.74 0.63 -8.36
C PRO A 307 0.24 1.54 -9.10
N SER A 308 0.48 2.73 -8.52
CA SER A 308 1.50 3.66 -9.01
C SER A 308 2.89 3.03 -8.98
N PHE A 309 3.78 3.44 -9.88
CA PHE A 309 5.16 2.98 -9.89
C PHE A 309 5.84 3.13 -8.52
N HIS A 310 5.62 4.26 -7.83
CA HIS A 310 6.03 4.48 -6.44
C HIS A 310 5.63 3.31 -5.51
N LYS A 311 4.33 2.97 -5.45
CA LYS A 311 3.82 1.88 -4.60
C LYS A 311 4.45 0.54 -4.96
N VAL A 312 4.74 0.31 -6.24
CA VAL A 312 5.41 -0.91 -6.69
C VAL A 312 6.87 -0.97 -6.22
N VAL A 313 7.63 0.12 -6.35
CA VAL A 313 9.02 0.21 -5.89
C VAL A 313 9.07 0.05 -4.37
N LYS A 314 8.25 0.80 -3.64
CA LYS A 314 8.13 0.72 -2.17
C LYS A 314 7.74 -0.68 -1.71
N GLY A 315 6.75 -1.31 -2.34
CA GLY A 315 6.35 -2.68 -2.03
C GLY A 315 7.46 -3.70 -2.24
N LYS A 316 8.28 -3.54 -3.30
CA LYS A 316 9.45 -4.41 -3.52
C LYS A 316 10.55 -4.19 -2.48
N ILE A 317 10.80 -2.95 -2.07
CA ILE A 317 11.76 -2.61 -1.00
C ILE A 317 11.30 -3.19 0.34
N GLU A 318 10.03 -2.98 0.71
CA GLU A 318 9.45 -3.54 1.94
C GLU A 318 9.50 -5.07 1.93
N PHE A 319 9.28 -5.72 0.78
CA PHE A 319 9.48 -7.17 0.67
C PHE A 319 10.93 -7.59 0.93
N ILE A 320 11.92 -6.82 0.46
CA ILE A 320 13.34 -7.05 0.77
C ILE A 320 13.58 -6.92 2.28
N GLY A 321 13.04 -5.86 2.90
CA GLY A 321 13.14 -5.63 4.35
C GLY A 321 12.48 -6.73 5.18
N MET A 322 11.30 -7.19 4.78
CA MET A 322 10.59 -8.32 5.42
C MET A 322 11.43 -9.61 5.40
N VAL A 323 12.15 -9.87 4.30
CA VAL A 323 12.94 -11.10 4.13
C VAL A 323 14.31 -11.02 4.78
N ARG A 324 15.02 -9.89 4.62
CA ARG A 324 16.42 -9.74 5.03
C ARG A 324 16.62 -9.03 6.38
N GLY A 325 15.59 -8.35 6.89
CA GLY A 325 15.70 -7.41 8.00
C GLY A 325 15.72 -5.95 7.51
N LYS A 326 15.14 -5.04 8.30
CA LYS A 326 15.13 -3.58 8.01
C LYS A 326 16.46 -2.90 8.39
N ASP A 327 17.30 -3.61 9.14
CA ASP A 327 18.69 -3.30 9.47
C ASP A 327 19.67 -3.73 8.37
N ASP A 328 19.24 -4.52 7.38
CA ASP A 328 20.13 -5.00 6.31
C ASP A 328 20.53 -3.85 5.38
N SER A 329 21.83 -3.72 5.11
CA SER A 329 22.41 -2.63 4.32
C SER A 329 21.83 -2.50 2.90
N ILE A 330 21.33 -3.58 2.30
CA ILE A 330 20.65 -3.52 1.00
C ILE A 330 19.31 -2.82 1.13
N TYR A 331 18.53 -3.15 2.16
CA TYR A 331 17.26 -2.50 2.43
C TYR A 331 17.49 -1.02 2.72
N ILE A 332 18.35 -0.69 3.69
CA ILE A 332 18.64 0.70 4.08
C ILE A 332 19.04 1.54 2.86
N ARG A 333 19.97 1.04 2.04
CA ARG A 333 20.43 1.77 0.85
C ARG A 333 19.33 2.01 -0.17
N GLN A 334 18.51 1.00 -0.46
CA GLN A 334 17.42 1.14 -1.42
C GLN A 334 16.29 2.01 -0.88
N ASN A 335 15.96 1.88 0.41
CA ASN A 335 14.94 2.67 1.08
C ASN A 335 15.35 4.15 1.15
N ASN A 336 16.57 4.45 1.58
CA ASN A 336 17.08 5.83 1.63
C ASN A 336 17.11 6.46 0.24
N LYS A 337 17.49 5.69 -0.79
CA LYS A 337 17.44 6.17 -2.17
C LYS A 337 16.01 6.45 -2.63
N ALA A 338 15.07 5.55 -2.33
CA ALA A 338 13.66 5.77 -2.64
C ALA A 338 13.13 7.01 -1.91
N GLN A 339 13.36 7.15 -0.61
CA GLN A 339 12.98 8.32 0.17
C GLN A 339 13.61 9.61 -0.36
N LYS A 340 14.87 9.59 -0.79
CA LYS A 340 15.52 10.77 -1.40
C LYS A 340 14.86 11.14 -2.72
N LEU A 341 14.48 10.17 -3.55
CA LEU A 341 13.77 10.41 -4.81
C LEU A 341 12.32 10.85 -4.58
N GLU A 342 11.67 10.29 -3.56
CA GLU A 342 10.35 10.74 -3.09
C GLU A 342 10.42 12.17 -2.61
N LEU A 343 11.34 12.50 -1.71
CA LEU A 343 11.59 13.88 -1.29
C LEU A 343 11.95 14.76 -2.47
N ARG A 344 12.80 14.32 -3.41
CA ARG A 344 13.10 15.08 -4.63
C ARG A 344 11.86 15.36 -5.45
N ASP A 345 10.95 14.40 -5.57
CA ASP A 345 9.73 14.44 -6.40
C ASP A 345 8.46 14.82 -5.60
N GLU A 346 8.57 15.10 -4.31
CA GLU A 346 7.56 15.77 -3.45
C GLU A 346 7.97 17.23 -3.25
N LEU A 347 9.28 17.45 -3.07
CA LEU A 347 9.89 18.75 -3.25
C LEU A 347 9.79 19.17 -4.71
N SER A 348 9.78 18.28 -5.73
CA SER A 348 9.64 18.73 -7.12
C SER A 348 8.28 19.38 -7.32
N PRO A 349 7.10 18.84 -6.95
CA PRO A 349 5.83 19.57 -6.96
C PRO A 349 5.79 20.78 -6.03
N ARG A 350 6.62 20.86 -4.97
CA ARG A 350 6.75 22.08 -4.12
C ARG A 350 7.76 23.10 -4.67
N LEU A 351 8.64 22.69 -5.59
CA LEU A 351 9.57 23.51 -6.39
C LEU A 351 8.97 23.81 -7.78
N PHE A 352 8.01 23.01 -8.24
CA PHE A 352 7.26 23.04 -9.51
C PHE A 352 5.82 23.52 -9.31
N SER A 353 5.35 23.71 -8.07
CA SER A 353 4.32 24.73 -7.79
C SER A 353 4.82 26.14 -8.11
N PHE A 354 6.09 26.27 -8.51
CA PHE A 354 6.67 27.46 -9.15
C PHE A 354 6.92 27.31 -10.66
N ILE A 355 6.49 26.21 -11.29
CA ILE A 355 6.56 26.01 -12.75
C ILE A 355 5.28 25.30 -13.19
N GLU A 356 4.16 26.04 -13.24
CA GLU A 356 3.07 25.67 -14.15
C GLU A 356 3.59 25.75 -15.60
N PRO A 357 3.07 24.95 -16.54
CA PRO A 357 3.36 25.14 -17.97
C PRO A 357 3.02 26.59 -18.38
N PRO A 358 3.83 27.28 -19.21
CA PRO A 358 3.84 28.74 -19.34
C PRO A 358 2.57 29.37 -19.94
N GLU A 359 1.60 28.57 -20.34
CA GLU A 359 0.47 29.03 -21.16
C GLU A 359 -0.83 29.23 -20.36
N ASN A 360 -1.00 28.63 -19.16
CA ASN A 360 -2.27 28.71 -18.42
C ASN A 360 -2.24 29.65 -17.19
N GLU A 361 -1.09 29.84 -16.52
CA GLU A 361 -1.02 30.83 -15.41
C GLU A 361 -1.25 32.26 -15.89
N ASN A 362 -0.70 32.62 -17.04
CA ASN A 362 -0.88 33.96 -17.59
C ASN A 362 -2.35 34.22 -17.92
N GLU A 363 -3.08 33.22 -18.44
CA GLU A 363 -4.52 33.33 -18.69
C GLU A 363 -5.33 33.47 -17.39
N LYS A 364 -5.01 32.69 -16.34
CA LYS A 364 -5.64 32.84 -15.03
C LYS A 364 -5.41 34.22 -14.44
N VAL A 365 -4.18 34.74 -14.54
CA VAL A 365 -3.86 36.11 -14.06
C VAL A 365 -4.60 37.15 -14.89
N VAL A 366 -4.71 37.01 -16.21
CA VAL A 366 -5.53 37.89 -17.06
C VAL A 366 -7.00 37.84 -16.65
N GLN A 367 -7.55 36.66 -16.34
CA GLN A 367 -8.93 36.53 -15.87
C GLN A 367 -9.14 37.19 -14.49
N LEU A 368 -8.18 37.06 -13.58
CA LEU A 368 -8.22 37.75 -12.28
C LEU A 368 -8.19 39.27 -12.44
N ILE A 369 -7.29 39.78 -13.30
CA ILE A 369 -7.20 41.22 -13.60
C ILE A 369 -8.53 41.73 -14.19
N LYS A 370 -9.12 41.00 -15.13
CA LYS A 370 -10.43 41.34 -15.71
C LYS A 370 -11.57 41.27 -14.70
N ALA A 371 -11.50 40.38 -13.72
CA ALA A 371 -12.51 40.23 -12.68
C ALA A 371 -12.44 41.32 -11.60
N GLY A 372 -11.35 42.09 -11.55
CA GLY A 372 -11.14 43.19 -10.60
C GLY A 372 -10.79 42.75 -9.18
N GLU A 373 -10.55 43.74 -8.31
CA GLU A 373 -10.33 43.50 -6.89
C GLU A 373 -11.59 42.95 -6.21
N LYS A 374 -11.38 42.01 -5.28
CA LYS A 374 -12.41 41.32 -4.50
C LYS A 374 -11.90 41.08 -3.08
N ASP A 375 -12.74 40.54 -2.22
CA ASP A 375 -12.39 40.27 -0.83
C ASP A 375 -11.11 39.41 -0.70
N GLU A 376 -10.87 38.51 -1.67
CA GLU A 376 -9.73 37.59 -1.75
C GLU A 376 -8.67 37.98 -2.80
N VAL A 377 -8.84 39.10 -3.52
CA VAL A 377 -7.93 39.53 -4.60
C VAL A 377 -7.65 41.03 -4.50
N GLU A 378 -6.37 41.41 -4.41
CA GLU A 378 -5.93 42.81 -4.31
C GLU A 378 -4.88 43.13 -5.38
N PHE A 379 -4.87 44.36 -5.90
CA PHE A 379 -3.87 44.88 -6.82
C PHE A 379 -3.00 45.97 -6.17
N LYS A 380 -1.74 46.01 -6.60
CA LYS A 380 -0.79 47.07 -6.25
C LYS A 380 0.04 47.43 -7.46
N GLU A 381 0.19 48.74 -7.68
CA GLU A 381 1.02 49.23 -8.78
C GLU A 381 2.52 48.93 -8.60
N SER A 382 2.96 48.83 -7.35
CA SER A 382 4.38 48.79 -7.00
C SER A 382 4.59 48.31 -5.57
N ALA A 383 5.71 47.60 -5.35
CA ALA A 383 6.19 47.27 -4.01
C ALA A 383 7.40 48.09 -3.58
N TYR A 384 8.16 48.68 -4.52
CA TYR A 384 9.46 49.32 -4.23
C TYR A 384 9.54 50.78 -4.65
N LEU A 385 8.86 51.20 -5.72
CA LEU A 385 9.01 52.51 -6.32
C LEU A 385 7.74 53.36 -6.18
N ASN A 386 7.89 54.59 -5.69
CA ASN A 386 6.82 55.56 -5.90
C ASN A 386 6.78 55.91 -7.40
N ARG A 387 5.70 55.51 -8.08
CA ARG A 387 5.56 55.65 -9.55
C ARG A 387 5.57 57.10 -10.04
N HIS A 388 5.24 58.07 -9.18
CA HIS A 388 5.25 59.49 -9.53
C HIS A 388 6.66 60.10 -9.44
N THR A 389 7.47 59.67 -8.47
CA THR A 389 8.79 60.27 -8.22
C THR A 389 9.96 59.40 -8.67
N GLY A 390 9.71 58.12 -8.99
CA GLY A 390 10.72 57.13 -9.39
C GLY A 390 11.69 56.73 -8.27
N LYS A 391 11.47 57.21 -7.03
CA LYS A 391 12.34 56.92 -5.88
C LYS A 391 11.83 55.72 -5.08
N GLU A 392 12.75 55.05 -4.40
CA GLU A 392 12.42 53.95 -3.49
C GLU A 392 11.48 54.44 -2.38
N ASN A 393 10.40 53.70 -2.13
CA ASN A 393 9.49 53.94 -1.02
C ASN A 393 9.38 52.71 -0.12
N LYS A 394 9.92 52.81 1.10
CA LYS A 394 9.93 51.71 2.07
C LYS A 394 8.53 51.40 2.63
N GLU A 395 7.61 52.36 2.63
CA GLU A 395 6.25 52.18 3.13
C GLU A 395 5.42 51.26 2.25
N LEU A 396 5.67 51.23 0.94
CA LEU A 396 4.98 50.33 0.01
C LEU A 396 5.19 48.87 0.42
N ARG A 397 6.41 48.50 0.82
CA ARG A 397 6.72 47.13 1.27
C ARG A 397 6.02 46.76 2.56
N LEU A 398 5.82 47.72 3.44
CA LEU A 398 5.05 47.50 4.66
C LEU A 398 3.60 47.21 4.30
N LYS A 399 2.99 48.01 3.41
CA LYS A 399 1.62 47.78 2.92
C LYS A 399 1.44 46.41 2.28
N ILE A 400 2.42 45.94 1.48
CA ILE A 400 2.39 44.58 0.95
C ILE A 400 2.34 43.55 2.09
N SER A 401 3.14 43.73 3.15
CA SER A 401 3.16 42.82 4.29
C SER A 401 1.83 42.84 5.07
N GLU A 402 1.25 44.02 5.27
CA GLU A 402 -0.06 44.22 5.92
C GLU A 402 -1.17 43.50 5.15
N GLU A 403 -1.16 43.59 3.81
CA GLU A 403 -2.15 42.95 2.94
C GLU A 403 -2.08 41.43 2.99
N LEU A 404 -0.87 40.86 2.93
CA LEU A 404 -0.69 39.42 3.04
C LEU A 404 -1.15 38.89 4.40
N ALA A 405 -0.79 39.59 5.49
CA ALA A 405 -1.22 39.21 6.83
C ALA A 405 -2.75 39.28 6.95
N ALA A 406 -3.39 40.31 6.38
CA ALA A 406 -4.83 40.42 6.35
C ALA A 406 -5.50 39.24 5.63
N PHE A 407 -4.98 38.81 4.47
CA PHE A 407 -5.49 37.63 3.78
C PHE A 407 -5.34 36.36 4.62
N MET A 408 -4.13 36.10 5.12
CA MET A 408 -3.83 34.90 5.93
C MET A 408 -4.70 34.82 7.18
N ASN A 409 -4.99 35.96 7.80
CA ASN A 409 -5.80 36.04 9.01
C ASN A 409 -7.31 35.92 8.75
N THR A 410 -7.77 36.04 7.50
CA THR A 410 -9.22 36.16 7.22
C THR A 410 -9.74 35.08 6.29
N HIS A 411 -9.07 34.84 5.16
CA HIS A 411 -9.60 34.00 4.09
C HIS A 411 -8.85 32.66 3.98
N PRO A 412 -9.53 31.58 3.53
CA PRO A 412 -8.89 30.30 3.21
C PRO A 412 -7.72 30.45 2.23
N GLU A 413 -7.91 31.31 1.22
CA GLU A 413 -6.92 31.67 0.21
C GLU A 413 -7.03 33.17 -0.13
N GLY A 414 -5.92 33.79 -0.53
CA GLY A 414 -5.91 35.19 -0.96
C GLY A 414 -4.81 35.46 -1.99
N THR A 415 -5.06 36.36 -2.94
CA THR A 415 -4.14 36.67 -4.05
C THR A 415 -3.83 38.18 -4.11
N LEU A 416 -2.55 38.53 -4.13
CA LEU A 416 -2.06 39.89 -4.36
C LEU A 416 -1.29 39.97 -5.68
N LEU A 417 -1.69 40.86 -6.58
CA LEU A 417 -0.98 41.12 -7.84
C LEU A 417 -0.24 42.46 -7.77
N ILE A 418 1.07 42.44 -8.05
CA ILE A 418 1.93 43.63 -8.06
C ILE A 418 2.38 43.92 -9.48
N GLY A 419 2.27 45.18 -9.90
CA GLY A 419 2.46 45.64 -11.28
C GLY A 419 1.15 45.84 -12.04
N VAL A 420 0.03 45.98 -11.33
CA VAL A 420 -1.32 46.21 -11.88
C VAL A 420 -1.94 47.39 -11.15
N LYS A 421 -2.59 48.30 -11.87
CA LYS A 421 -3.39 49.39 -11.27
C LYS A 421 -4.74 48.89 -10.80
N ASP A 422 -5.38 49.64 -9.91
CA ASP A 422 -6.76 49.37 -9.45
C ASP A 422 -7.77 49.32 -10.62
N SER A 423 -7.46 50.02 -11.73
CA SER A 423 -8.24 49.97 -12.99
C SER A 423 -8.09 48.66 -13.78
N GLY A 424 -7.19 47.76 -13.38
CA GLY A 424 -6.81 46.56 -14.13
C GLY A 424 -5.75 46.79 -15.21
N GLU A 425 -5.21 48.01 -15.35
CA GLU A 425 -4.12 48.29 -16.29
C GLU A 425 -2.81 47.61 -15.84
N VAL A 426 -2.19 46.83 -16.74
CA VAL A 426 -0.92 46.14 -16.48
C VAL A 426 0.26 47.06 -16.78
N ILE A 427 1.01 47.42 -15.74
CA ILE A 427 2.16 48.33 -15.83
C ILE A 427 3.52 47.65 -15.66
N GLY A 428 3.55 46.46 -15.06
CA GLY A 428 4.75 45.63 -14.90
C GLY A 428 5.71 46.07 -13.79
N ILE A 429 6.52 45.12 -13.29
CA ILE A 429 7.47 45.32 -12.17
C ILE A 429 8.94 45.45 -12.60
N GLU A 430 9.27 45.39 -13.89
CA GLU A 430 10.65 45.28 -14.38
C GLU A 430 11.51 46.49 -13.99
N ARG A 431 10.88 47.68 -13.90
CA ARG A 431 11.53 48.91 -13.45
C ARG A 431 11.98 48.84 -11.99
N GLU A 432 11.40 47.94 -11.21
CA GLU A 432 11.70 47.77 -9.79
C GLU A 432 12.85 46.80 -9.54
N TYR A 433 13.26 45.98 -10.51
CA TYR A 433 14.22 44.90 -10.29
C TYR A 433 15.55 45.37 -9.70
N LYS A 434 16.13 46.44 -10.26
CA LYS A 434 17.39 47.01 -9.74
C LYS A 434 17.21 47.68 -8.38
N THR A 435 16.06 48.29 -8.12
CA THR A 435 15.76 48.91 -6.83
C THR A 435 15.55 47.86 -5.73
N ALA A 436 14.87 46.76 -6.06
CA ALA A 436 14.62 45.66 -5.14
C ALA A 436 15.92 44.92 -4.80
N ASN A 437 16.76 44.66 -5.80
CA ASN A 437 18.06 44.03 -5.60
C ASN A 437 19.11 44.60 -6.56
N PRO A 438 19.97 45.54 -6.11
CA PRO A 438 20.98 46.17 -6.97
C PRO A 438 22.02 45.19 -7.55
N GLN A 439 22.32 44.10 -6.84
CA GLN A 439 23.28 43.09 -7.26
C GLN A 439 22.67 42.09 -8.26
N LYS A 440 21.35 41.86 -8.17
CA LYS A 440 20.61 40.90 -9.00
C LYS A 440 19.34 41.55 -9.54
N GLY A 441 19.51 42.49 -10.48
CA GLY A 441 18.43 43.30 -11.07
C GLY A 441 17.53 42.53 -12.06
N ASN A 442 17.02 41.37 -11.67
CA ASN A 442 16.07 40.55 -12.42
C ASN A 442 15.01 39.93 -11.49
N TRP A 443 14.10 39.12 -12.06
CA TRP A 443 13.01 38.48 -11.31
C TRP A 443 13.48 37.73 -10.05
N ASP A 444 14.53 36.91 -10.15
CA ASP A 444 14.99 36.14 -9.01
C ASP A 444 15.47 37.03 -7.86
N GLY A 445 16.14 38.14 -8.18
CA GLY A 445 16.58 39.09 -7.17
C GLY A 445 15.43 39.87 -6.55
N TYR A 446 14.41 40.21 -7.35
CA TYR A 446 13.17 40.82 -6.87
C TYR A 446 12.40 39.89 -5.92
N LYS A 447 12.21 38.62 -6.32
CA LYS A 447 11.56 37.59 -5.51
C LYS A 447 12.29 37.39 -4.18
N LEU A 448 13.62 37.30 -4.21
CA LEU A 448 14.43 37.16 -3.00
C LEU A 448 14.25 38.36 -2.07
N ALA A 449 14.41 39.59 -2.60
CA ALA A 449 14.28 40.81 -1.80
C ALA A 449 12.87 40.98 -1.20
N LEU A 450 11.84 40.56 -1.94
CA LEU A 450 10.46 40.64 -1.46
C LEU A 450 10.21 39.60 -0.37
N SER A 451 10.65 38.36 -0.58
CA SER A 451 10.59 37.31 0.45
C SER A 451 11.32 37.70 1.72
N ASP A 452 12.52 38.28 1.61
CA ASP A 452 13.28 38.76 2.77
C ASP A 452 12.58 39.92 3.48
N THR A 453 11.82 40.73 2.75
CA THR A 453 11.03 41.81 3.37
C THR A 453 9.82 41.27 4.11
N LEU A 454 9.09 40.31 3.52
CA LEU A 454 7.97 39.64 4.16
C LEU A 454 8.39 38.92 5.44
N ASN A 455 9.48 38.14 5.37
CA ASN A 455 10.04 37.43 6.52
C ASN A 455 10.50 38.38 7.65
N ARG A 456 10.98 39.58 7.30
CA ARG A 456 11.39 40.57 8.31
C ARG A 456 10.21 41.32 8.94
N ASN A 457 9.12 41.51 8.21
CA ASN A 457 8.00 42.32 8.66
C ASN A 457 6.91 41.49 9.36
N MET A 458 6.75 40.21 9.03
CA MET A 458 5.72 39.33 9.58
C MET A 458 6.25 38.42 10.70
N GLU A 459 5.59 38.45 11.84
CA GLU A 459 5.98 37.72 13.05
C GLU A 459 5.28 36.37 13.09
N LYS A 460 5.87 35.37 12.42
CA LYS A 460 5.52 33.95 12.56
C LYS A 460 6.67 33.03 12.14
N GLY A 461 6.97 32.02 12.96
CA GLY A 461 7.89 30.95 12.58
C GLY A 461 7.38 30.20 11.35
N ASN A 462 8.20 30.12 10.29
CA ASN A 462 7.88 29.50 9.00
C ASN A 462 6.76 30.17 8.18
N ILE A 463 6.65 31.52 8.20
CA ILE A 463 5.66 32.25 7.39
C ILE A 463 5.69 31.90 5.88
N HIS A 464 6.86 31.52 5.36
CA HIS A 464 7.05 31.09 3.97
C HIS A 464 6.24 29.85 3.57
N ASP A 465 5.74 29.04 4.52
CA ASP A 465 4.87 27.89 4.23
C ASP A 465 3.45 28.30 3.82
N PHE A 466 3.07 29.56 4.11
CA PHE A 466 1.71 30.08 3.96
C PHE A 466 1.55 31.01 2.76
N TYR A 467 2.61 31.29 2.00
CA TYR A 467 2.50 32.03 0.74
C TYR A 467 3.45 31.54 -0.35
N THR A 468 3.10 31.83 -1.61
CA THR A 468 3.95 31.59 -2.77
C THR A 468 4.10 32.87 -3.59
N ILE A 469 5.31 33.16 -4.07
CA ILE A 469 5.62 34.30 -4.96
C ILE A 469 6.00 33.77 -6.35
N THR A 470 5.15 34.04 -7.34
CA THR A 470 5.35 33.66 -8.75
C THR A 470 5.41 34.88 -9.66
N ARG A 471 5.94 34.69 -10.88
CA ARG A 471 5.95 35.69 -11.94
C ARG A 471 5.04 35.24 -13.06
N SER A 472 4.19 36.13 -13.52
CA SER A 472 3.36 35.94 -14.71
C SER A 472 3.69 37.02 -15.73
N SER A 473 3.82 36.64 -17.00
CA SER A 473 4.09 37.57 -18.09
C SER A 473 2.79 37.85 -18.82
N VAL A 474 2.21 39.02 -18.59
CA VAL A 474 0.91 39.44 -19.15
C VAL A 474 1.13 40.65 -20.05
N TYR A 475 0.70 40.55 -21.31
CA TYR A 475 0.91 41.60 -22.33
C TYR A 475 2.37 42.06 -22.47
N GLY A 476 3.32 41.12 -22.31
CA GLY A 476 4.76 41.41 -22.38
C GLY A 476 5.32 42.15 -21.16
N ARG A 477 4.55 42.22 -20.06
CA ARG A 477 4.96 42.78 -18.77
C ARG A 477 5.01 41.71 -17.69
N ASP A 478 6.02 41.78 -16.84
CA ASP A 478 6.15 40.94 -15.66
C ASP A 478 5.25 41.45 -14.53
N ILE A 479 4.38 40.58 -14.01
CA ILE A 479 3.54 40.79 -12.83
C ILE A 479 4.01 39.85 -11.73
N CYS A 480 4.13 40.34 -10.51
CA CYS A 480 4.37 39.49 -9.34
C CYS A 480 3.03 39.05 -8.75
N CYS A 481 2.81 37.75 -8.68
CA CYS A 481 1.63 37.15 -8.07
C CYS A 481 2.02 36.54 -6.73
N ILE A 482 1.33 36.93 -5.66
CA ILE A 482 1.49 36.35 -4.35
C ILE A 482 0.20 35.67 -3.93
N ARG A 483 0.24 34.35 -3.73
CA ARG A 483 -0.91 33.60 -3.22
C ARG A 483 -0.67 33.18 -1.79
N THR A 484 -1.68 33.31 -0.94
CA THR A 484 -1.62 33.05 0.49
C THR A 484 -2.65 31.99 0.88
N ARG A 485 -2.44 31.34 2.03
CA ARG A 485 -3.39 30.43 2.66
C ARG A 485 -3.64 30.83 4.11
N LYS A 486 -4.82 30.48 4.63
CA LYS A 486 -5.15 30.71 6.04
C LYS A 486 -4.10 30.10 6.96
N VAL A 487 -3.72 30.85 7.97
CA VAL A 487 -2.78 30.42 9.00
C VAL A 487 -3.49 29.75 10.17
N ASP A 488 -2.83 28.83 10.88
CA ASP A 488 -3.42 28.20 12.09
C ASP A 488 -3.33 29.09 13.34
N SER A 489 -2.73 30.27 13.21
CA SER A 489 -2.52 31.23 14.30
C SER A 489 -2.29 32.61 13.67
N PRO A 490 -2.88 33.70 14.21
CA PRO A 490 -2.82 35.01 13.60
C PRO A 490 -1.39 35.50 13.37
N VAL A 491 -1.15 36.09 12.19
CA VAL A 491 0.12 36.72 11.81
C VAL A 491 0.05 38.20 12.11
N LEU A 492 1.06 38.72 12.81
CA LEU A 492 1.24 40.15 13.05
C LEU A 492 2.25 40.73 12.07
N VAL A 493 2.08 42.01 11.74
CA VAL A 493 3.05 42.80 10.98
C VAL A 493 3.52 43.93 11.88
N LYS A 494 4.78 43.88 12.32
CA LYS A 494 5.36 44.83 13.30
C LYS A 494 4.43 45.06 14.50
N ASP A 495 4.14 43.98 15.23
CA ASP A 495 3.24 43.94 16.40
C ASP A 495 1.77 44.36 16.14
N LYS A 496 1.35 44.54 14.89
CA LYS A 496 -0.03 44.94 14.55
C LYS A 496 -0.77 43.82 13.83
N LEU A 497 -2.04 43.65 14.19
CA LEU A 497 -2.92 42.66 13.61
C LEU A 497 -3.81 43.27 12.52
N PHE A 498 -3.89 42.61 11.37
CA PHE A 498 -4.66 43.04 10.22
C PHE A 498 -5.62 41.95 9.76
N HIS A 499 -6.77 42.35 9.21
CA HIS A 499 -7.77 41.46 8.61
C HIS A 499 -8.48 42.13 7.43
N ARG A 500 -9.12 41.32 6.58
CA ARG A 500 -9.95 41.80 5.47
C ARG A 500 -11.37 42.10 5.95
N VAL A 501 -11.89 43.25 5.52
CA VAL A 501 -13.31 43.63 5.66
C VAL A 501 -13.80 44.03 4.27
N GLY A 502 -14.41 43.08 3.57
CA GLY A 502 -14.64 43.22 2.14
C GLY A 502 -13.31 43.33 1.38
N THR A 503 -13.22 44.29 0.46
CA THR A 503 -12.01 44.59 -0.31
C THR A 503 -10.95 45.42 0.43
N GLN A 504 -11.14 45.70 1.73
CA GLN A 504 -10.23 46.57 2.48
C GLN A 504 -9.41 45.79 3.51
N CYS A 505 -8.10 46.05 3.52
CA CYS A 505 -7.22 45.71 4.65
C CYS A 505 -7.40 46.71 5.79
N LYS A 506 -7.76 46.21 6.99
CA LYS A 506 -7.95 47.03 8.19
C LYS A 506 -7.11 46.51 9.33
N GLN A 507 -6.52 47.44 10.09
CA GLN A 507 -5.86 47.13 11.34
C GLN A 507 -6.91 46.92 12.44
N ILE A 508 -6.81 45.81 13.17
CA ILE A 508 -7.62 45.57 14.37
C ILE A 508 -7.00 46.34 15.54
N LYS A 509 -7.81 47.08 16.28
CA LYS A 509 -7.38 47.93 17.40
C LYS A 509 -8.25 47.70 18.63
N GLY A 510 -7.67 47.89 19.81
CA GLY A 510 -8.37 47.87 21.09
C GLY A 510 -9.00 46.52 21.44
N GLU A 511 -10.17 46.54 22.07
CA GLU A 511 -10.89 45.35 22.55
C GLU A 511 -11.22 44.34 21.44
N ASN A 512 -11.29 44.79 20.18
CA ASN A 512 -11.55 43.93 19.03
C ASN A 512 -10.44 42.91 18.74
N ILE A 513 -9.20 43.13 19.22
CA ILE A 513 -8.09 42.17 19.07
C ILE A 513 -8.39 40.88 19.83
N ILE A 514 -8.89 40.99 21.06
CA ILE A 514 -9.19 39.83 21.92
C ILE A 514 -10.32 39.02 21.29
N LYS A 515 -11.37 39.70 20.84
CA LYS A 515 -12.51 39.06 20.17
C LYS A 515 -12.06 38.32 18.91
N PHE A 516 -11.23 38.97 18.08
CA PHE A 516 -10.70 38.34 16.86
C PHE A 516 -9.91 37.06 17.17
N ILE A 517 -9.02 37.08 18.15
CA ILE A 517 -8.22 35.90 18.52
C ILE A 517 -9.12 34.76 19.05
N GLN A 518 -10.16 35.08 19.81
CA GLN A 518 -11.13 34.09 20.29
C GLN A 518 -11.90 33.43 19.13
N ASP A 519 -12.42 34.24 18.21
CA ASP A 519 -13.15 33.77 17.03
C ASP A 519 -12.24 32.95 16.11
N PHE A 520 -10.98 33.38 15.94
CA PHE A 520 -10.00 32.70 15.11
C PHE A 520 -9.70 31.27 15.58
N ASN A 521 -9.59 31.05 16.89
CA ASN A 521 -9.31 29.73 17.48
C ASN A 521 -10.51 28.78 17.47
N GLN A 522 -11.72 29.27 17.20
CA GLN A 522 -12.94 28.45 17.07
C GLN A 522 -13.25 28.07 15.62
N SER A 523 -12.58 28.71 14.64
CA SER A 523 -12.89 28.68 13.20
C SER A 523 -12.05 27.74 12.35
#